data_AF-A0A1V5VM70-F1
#
_entry.id   AF-A0A1V5VM70-F1
#
_cell.length_a   1.000
_cell.length_b   1.000
_cell.length_c   1.000
_cell.angle_alpha   90.00
_cell.angle_beta   90.00
_cell.angle_gamma   90.00
#
_symmetry.space_group_name_H-M   'P 1'
#
loop_
_entity.id
_entity.type
_entity.pdbx_description
1 polymer ?
#
loop_
_entity_poly.entity_id
_entity_poly.type
_entity_poly.pdbx_seq_one_letter_code
_entity_poly.pdbx_strand_id
1 'polypeptide(L)'
;MLFEALDANDHVNNAWTIYSVGGGKLADENTKFVEENIYTHQSISEILSYIETNGMTYWEYVMQHEDEDIWDYLNEVWKIMQDTIERGLQNEGVIPGGLKLRRKAASYFIKASSYKASLQGRCLVIAYALATAEENASGGQIVTAPTCGSAGILPAVLFHLKKNHDFGDKSIIKALASAALFGNIIKTNASISGAEVGCQGEVGTACAMAAVAANQLFGGSPQQIEYAAEMALEHHLGLTCDPICGLVQIPCIERNAFAALRALDANLYAMMSDGKHLVSFDKVVKTMNLTGKDLPSLYKETATGGLALLKSEK
;
A
#
# COMPACT_ATOMS: atom_id res chain seq x y z
N MET A 1 -15.15 -2.05 -19.90
CA MET A 1 -15.15 -0.87 -20.80
C MET A 1 -15.34 -1.38 -22.22
N LEU A 2 -16.14 -0.71 -23.03
CA LEU A 2 -16.33 -1.03 -24.45
C LEU A 2 -15.84 0.17 -25.26
N PHE A 3 -14.91 -0.07 -26.18
CA PHE A 3 -14.38 0.92 -27.12
C PHE A 3 -14.87 0.58 -28.52
N GLU A 4 -15.52 1.52 -29.19
CA GLU A 4 -16.05 1.34 -30.55
C GLU A 4 -15.39 2.33 -31.51
N ALA A 5 -14.91 1.82 -32.65
CA ALA A 5 -14.40 2.64 -33.74
C ALA A 5 -15.50 2.82 -34.78
N LEU A 6 -15.92 4.07 -35.00
CA LEU A 6 -16.99 4.43 -35.93
C LEU A 6 -16.40 4.89 -37.27
N ASP A 7 -17.08 4.56 -38.36
CA ASP A 7 -16.79 5.13 -39.68
C ASP A 7 -17.41 6.54 -39.86
N ALA A 8 -17.24 7.14 -41.03
CA ALA A 8 -17.79 8.47 -41.34
C ALA A 8 -19.32 8.53 -41.37
N ASN A 9 -20.02 7.39 -41.31
CA ASN A 9 -21.47 7.27 -41.30
C ASN A 9 -21.99 6.75 -39.94
N ASP A 10 -21.18 6.84 -38.88
CA ASP A 10 -21.49 6.36 -37.53
C ASP A 10 -21.73 4.83 -37.43
N HIS A 11 -21.23 4.04 -38.38
CA HIS A 11 -21.27 2.58 -38.27
C HIS A 11 -20.07 2.06 -37.48
N VAL A 12 -20.32 1.13 -36.55
CA VAL A 12 -19.27 0.43 -35.80
C VAL A 12 -18.49 -0.46 -36.76
N ASN A 13 -17.24 -0.09 -37.01
CA ASN A 13 -16.29 -0.84 -37.81
C ASN A 13 -15.52 -1.86 -36.95
N ASN A 14 -15.22 -1.50 -35.70
CA ASN A 14 -14.54 -2.38 -34.76
C ASN A 14 -14.99 -2.09 -33.32
N ALA A 15 -14.96 -3.11 -32.47
CA ALA A 15 -15.32 -3.01 -31.06
C ALA A 15 -14.33 -3.81 -30.21
N TRP A 16 -13.91 -3.23 -29.09
CA TRP A 16 -13.01 -3.87 -28.14
C TRP A 16 -13.54 -3.76 -26.72
N THR A 17 -13.82 -4.91 -26.12
CA THR A 17 -14.21 -4.99 -24.71
C THR A 17 -12.98 -5.29 -23.86
N ILE A 18 -12.71 -4.43 -22.89
CA ILE A 18 -11.57 -4.56 -21.98
C ILE A 18 -11.99 -4.29 -20.53
N TYR A 19 -11.43 -5.06 -19.61
CA TYR A 19 -11.71 -5.04 -18.18
C TYR A 19 -10.49 -4.53 -17.41
N SER A 20 -10.71 -3.73 -16.37
CA SER A 20 -9.69 -3.42 -15.37
C SER A 20 -9.76 -4.47 -14.27
N VAL A 21 -8.67 -5.22 -14.06
CA VAL A 21 -8.62 -6.37 -13.14
C VAL A 21 -7.80 -6.07 -11.87
N GLY A 22 -7.58 -4.79 -11.58
CA GLY A 22 -6.89 -4.33 -10.36
C GLY A 22 -5.41 -4.00 -10.57
N GLY A 23 -4.87 -3.09 -9.75
CA GLY A 23 -3.47 -2.66 -9.80
C GLY A 23 -3.04 -2.02 -11.14
N GLY A 24 -3.99 -1.54 -11.93
CA GLY A 24 -3.74 -0.97 -13.27
C GLY A 24 -3.65 -1.99 -14.40
N LYS A 25 -3.81 -3.30 -14.13
CA LYS A 25 -3.83 -4.34 -15.17
C LYS A 25 -5.14 -4.30 -15.97
N LEU A 26 -5.02 -4.44 -17.28
CA LEU A 26 -6.14 -4.55 -18.22
C LEU A 26 -6.17 -5.94 -18.84
N ALA A 27 -7.37 -6.52 -19.00
CA ALA A 27 -7.60 -7.83 -19.58
C ALA A 27 -8.78 -7.80 -20.55
N ASP A 28 -8.70 -8.56 -21.62
CA ASP A 28 -9.84 -8.92 -22.48
C ASP A 28 -10.00 -10.46 -22.52
N GLU A 29 -10.96 -10.95 -23.30
CA GLU A 29 -11.26 -12.37 -23.45
C GLU A 29 -10.08 -13.23 -23.99
N ASN A 30 -9.10 -12.58 -24.62
CA ASN A 30 -7.93 -13.23 -25.22
C ASN A 30 -6.67 -13.06 -24.36
N THR A 31 -6.72 -12.24 -23.31
CA THR A 31 -5.56 -11.91 -22.48
C THR A 31 -5.17 -13.10 -21.62
N LYS A 32 -4.00 -13.68 -21.90
CA LYS A 32 -3.34 -14.66 -21.03
C LYS A 32 -2.25 -13.95 -20.23
N PHE A 33 -2.43 -13.87 -18.92
CA PHE A 33 -1.36 -13.43 -18.03
C PHE A 33 -0.34 -14.58 -17.89
N VAL A 34 0.83 -14.39 -18.49
CA VAL A 34 2.01 -15.18 -18.14
C VAL A 34 2.68 -14.42 -17.01
N GLU A 35 2.47 -14.85 -15.77
CA GLU A 35 3.26 -14.34 -14.65
C GLU A 35 4.56 -15.16 -14.58
N GLU A 36 5.70 -14.49 -14.74
CA GLU A 36 6.99 -15.11 -14.49
C GLU A 36 7.14 -15.38 -13.00
N ASN A 37 7.51 -16.62 -12.67
CA ASN A 37 7.71 -17.00 -11.28
C ASN A 37 9.17 -16.72 -10.89
N ILE A 38 9.43 -15.48 -10.48
CA ILE A 38 10.77 -15.01 -10.09
C ILE A 38 11.22 -15.66 -8.77
N TYR A 39 10.31 -15.82 -7.81
CA TYR A 39 10.63 -16.35 -6.48
C TYR A 39 10.34 -17.84 -6.38
N THR A 40 11.32 -18.60 -5.92
CA THR A 40 11.22 -20.07 -5.82
C THR A 40 10.28 -20.54 -4.70
N HIS A 41 10.22 -19.78 -3.60
CA HIS A 41 9.38 -20.06 -2.43
C HIS A 41 8.06 -19.28 -2.50
N GLN A 42 6.97 -19.92 -2.06
CA GLN A 42 5.60 -19.40 -2.24
C GLN A 42 5.01 -18.79 -0.96
N SER A 43 5.71 -18.85 0.17
CA SER A 43 5.25 -18.32 1.45
C SER A 43 6.37 -17.60 2.19
N ILE A 44 6.03 -16.68 3.10
CA ILE A 44 7.05 -16.04 3.94
C ILE A 44 7.68 -17.05 4.89
N SER A 45 6.94 -18.05 5.38
CA SER A 45 7.51 -19.12 6.23
C SER A 45 8.59 -19.92 5.50
N GLU A 46 8.39 -20.23 4.21
CA GLU A 46 9.40 -20.90 3.39
C GLU A 46 10.62 -20.01 3.16
N ILE A 47 10.40 -18.74 2.80
CA ILE A 47 11.48 -17.76 2.60
C ILE A 47 12.26 -17.56 3.90
N LEU A 48 11.59 -17.42 5.04
CA LEU A 48 12.18 -17.26 6.36
C LEU A 48 13.10 -18.45 6.69
N SER A 49 12.63 -19.68 6.47
CA SER A 49 13.44 -20.88 6.68
C SER A 49 14.68 -20.90 5.77
N TYR A 50 14.53 -20.48 4.51
CA TYR A 50 15.63 -20.38 3.56
C TYR A 50 16.67 -19.34 3.98
N ILE A 51 16.26 -18.11 4.30
CA ILE A 51 17.20 -17.03 4.67
C ILE A 51 17.89 -17.31 6.00
N GLU A 52 17.20 -17.92 6.98
CA GLU A 52 17.82 -18.34 8.24
C GLU A 52 18.91 -19.40 8.01
N THR A 53 18.65 -20.39 7.16
CA THR A 53 19.61 -21.45 6.84
C THR A 53 20.86 -20.90 6.14
N ASN A 54 20.69 -19.83 5.34
CA ASN A 54 21.78 -19.23 4.56
C ASN A 54 22.43 -18.00 5.25
N GLY A 55 21.97 -17.60 6.44
CA GLY A 55 22.49 -16.43 7.14
C GLY A 55 22.20 -15.10 6.41
N MET A 56 21.06 -15.01 5.74
CA MET A 56 20.62 -13.88 4.92
C MET A 56 19.42 -13.15 5.54
N THR A 57 19.02 -12.03 4.94
CA THR A 57 17.75 -11.35 5.18
C THR A 57 16.93 -11.17 3.89
N TYR A 58 15.71 -10.65 4.00
CA TYR A 58 14.74 -10.58 2.89
C TYR A 58 15.24 -9.80 1.67
N TRP A 59 15.91 -8.66 1.83
CA TRP A 59 16.41 -7.90 0.67
C TRP A 59 17.53 -8.64 -0.08
N GLU A 60 18.29 -9.49 0.61
CA GLU A 60 19.31 -10.34 -0.01
C GLU A 60 18.67 -11.51 -0.76
N TYR A 61 17.54 -12.03 -0.26
CA TYR A 61 16.72 -12.99 -1.00
C TYR A 61 16.19 -12.39 -2.30
N VAL A 62 15.71 -11.13 -2.28
CA VAL A 62 15.32 -10.40 -3.49
C VAL A 62 16.51 -10.23 -4.43
N MET A 63 17.66 -9.81 -3.92
CA MET A 63 18.91 -9.66 -4.70
C MET A 63 19.35 -10.96 -5.40
N GLN A 64 19.05 -12.11 -4.82
CA GLN A 64 19.42 -13.40 -5.40
C GLN A 64 18.51 -13.83 -6.56
N HIS A 65 17.27 -13.32 -6.61
CA HIS A 65 16.24 -13.79 -7.54
C HIS A 65 15.87 -12.76 -8.61
N GLU A 66 15.94 -11.47 -8.31
CA GLU A 66 15.66 -10.39 -9.25
C GLU A 66 16.92 -10.00 -10.03
N ASP A 67 16.73 -9.47 -11.24
CA ASP A 67 17.79 -8.93 -12.08
C ASP A 67 18.36 -7.62 -11.51
N GLU A 68 19.58 -7.23 -11.93
CA GLU A 68 20.28 -6.07 -11.36
C GLU A 68 19.55 -4.72 -11.59
N ASP A 69 18.68 -4.63 -12.59
CA ASP A 69 17.91 -3.43 -12.93
C ASP A 69 16.81 -3.11 -11.90
N ILE A 70 16.42 -4.08 -11.05
CA ILE A 70 15.46 -3.86 -9.96
C ILE A 70 15.89 -2.71 -9.04
N TRP A 71 17.19 -2.53 -8.83
CA TRP A 71 17.72 -1.51 -7.93
C TRP A 71 17.56 -0.11 -8.53
N ASP A 72 17.75 0.04 -9.83
CA ASP A 72 17.52 1.31 -10.54
C ASP A 72 16.04 1.66 -10.58
N TYR A 73 15.17 0.66 -10.78
CA TYR A 73 13.73 0.85 -10.69
C TYR A 73 13.27 1.26 -9.27
N LEU A 74 13.78 0.60 -8.23
CA LEU A 74 13.46 0.96 -6.84
C LEU A 74 13.99 2.35 -6.46
N ASN A 75 15.11 2.80 -7.03
CA ASN A 75 15.58 4.17 -6.91
C ASN A 75 14.59 5.17 -7.53
N GLU A 76 14.09 4.89 -8.73
CA GLU A 76 13.09 5.73 -9.39
C GLU A 76 11.79 5.79 -8.59
N VAL A 77 11.29 4.63 -8.15
CA VAL A 77 10.12 4.52 -7.26
C VAL A 77 10.30 5.40 -6.02
N TRP A 78 11.46 5.29 -5.36
CA TRP A 78 11.74 6.06 -4.16
C TRP A 78 11.76 7.56 -4.43
N LYS A 79 12.38 7.99 -5.54
CA LYS A 79 12.41 9.40 -5.94
C LYS A 79 11.00 9.95 -6.17
N ILE A 80 10.15 9.24 -6.92
CA ILE A 80 8.77 9.68 -7.18
C ILE A 80 7.96 9.75 -5.87
N MET A 81 8.17 8.79 -4.95
CA MET A 81 7.56 8.82 -3.61
C MET A 81 7.94 10.09 -2.84
N GLN A 82 9.22 10.46 -2.81
CA GLN A 82 9.69 11.70 -2.17
C GLN A 82 9.07 12.93 -2.83
N ASP A 83 9.15 13.04 -4.15
CA ASP A 83 8.64 14.19 -4.91
C ASP A 83 7.13 14.36 -4.69
N THR A 84 6.38 13.26 -4.56
CA THR A 84 4.94 13.28 -4.28
C THR A 84 4.61 13.86 -2.92
N ILE A 85 5.34 13.45 -1.88
CA ILE A 85 5.17 14.01 -0.52
C ILE A 85 5.49 15.51 -0.55
N GLU A 86 6.62 15.89 -1.14
CA GLU A 86 7.05 17.29 -1.18
C GLU A 86 6.04 18.18 -1.92
N ARG A 87 5.48 17.73 -3.05
CA ARG A 87 4.37 18.42 -3.73
C ARG A 87 3.12 18.52 -2.86
N GLY A 88 2.67 17.41 -2.29
CA GLY A 88 1.44 17.36 -1.49
C GLY A 88 1.50 18.23 -0.24
N LEU A 89 2.70 18.44 0.34
CA LEU A 89 2.91 19.34 1.47
C LEU A 89 2.83 20.83 1.12
N GLN A 90 3.00 21.20 -0.16
CA GLN A 90 2.91 22.58 -0.65
C GLN A 90 1.56 22.90 -1.30
N ASN A 91 0.79 21.89 -1.69
CA ASN A 91 -0.48 22.07 -2.36
C ASN A 91 -1.63 22.35 -1.38
N GLU A 92 -2.34 23.45 -1.63
CA GLU A 92 -3.59 23.80 -0.95
C GLU A 92 -4.79 23.72 -1.89
N GLY A 93 -6.00 23.90 -1.36
CA GLY A 93 -7.22 23.97 -2.16
C GLY A 93 -8.20 22.83 -1.89
N VAL A 94 -9.12 22.64 -2.84
CA VAL A 94 -10.22 21.67 -2.75
C VAL A 94 -9.95 20.52 -3.71
N ILE A 95 -10.07 19.29 -3.21
CA ILE A 95 -9.92 18.06 -3.98
C ILE A 95 -11.13 17.94 -4.92
N PRO A 96 -10.93 17.60 -6.22
CA PRO A 96 -12.02 17.42 -7.18
C PRO A 96 -12.95 16.26 -6.78
N GLY A 97 -14.12 16.11 -7.41
CA GLY A 97 -15.06 15.00 -7.10
C GLY A 97 -16.30 15.40 -6.28
N GLY A 98 -16.54 16.70 -6.05
CA GLY A 98 -17.85 17.17 -5.54
C GLY A 98 -18.13 16.93 -4.06
N LEU A 99 -17.17 16.39 -3.29
CA LEU A 99 -17.25 16.36 -1.82
C LEU A 99 -16.93 17.72 -1.17
N LYS A 100 -16.34 18.65 -1.93
CA LYS A 100 -15.78 19.92 -1.42
C LYS A 100 -14.75 19.67 -0.30
N LEU A 101 -14.03 18.54 -0.37
CA LEU A 101 -13.03 18.15 0.61
C LEU A 101 -11.79 19.03 0.43
N ARG A 102 -11.38 19.75 1.47
CA ARG A 102 -10.14 20.54 1.45
C ARG A 102 -8.93 19.66 1.69
N ARG A 103 -7.82 19.99 1.01
CA ARG A 103 -6.48 19.50 1.34
C ARG A 103 -6.10 19.92 2.76
N LYS A 104 -5.44 19.02 3.47
CA LYS A 104 -5.07 19.16 4.89
C LYS A 104 -3.57 18.99 5.10
N ALA A 105 -2.85 18.32 4.21
CA ALA A 105 -1.44 17.97 4.38
C ALA A 105 -0.55 19.16 4.79
N ALA A 106 -0.60 20.28 4.04
CA ALA A 106 0.15 21.50 4.34
C ALA A 106 -0.13 22.03 5.76
N SER A 107 -1.42 22.15 6.12
CA SER A 107 -1.82 22.63 7.45
C SER A 107 -1.41 21.67 8.59
N TYR A 108 -1.41 20.36 8.32
CA TYR A 108 -1.00 19.34 9.28
C TYR A 108 0.51 19.36 9.48
N PHE A 109 1.29 19.61 8.44
CA PHE A 109 2.74 19.74 8.51
C PHE A 109 3.17 20.97 9.34
N ILE A 110 2.50 22.10 9.15
CA ILE A 110 2.72 23.30 9.98
C ILE A 110 2.39 23.00 11.45
N LYS A 111 1.25 22.36 11.71
CA LYS A 111 0.85 21.97 13.07
C LYS A 111 1.84 20.97 13.69
N ALA A 112 2.31 19.99 12.94
CA ALA A 112 3.29 19.00 13.38
C ALA A 112 4.57 19.67 13.91
N SER A 113 5.03 20.72 13.22
CA SER A 113 6.20 21.53 13.62
C SER A 113 6.01 22.27 14.95
N SER A 114 4.76 22.44 15.40
CA SER A 114 4.44 23.09 16.68
C SER A 114 4.37 22.11 17.86
N TYR A 115 4.41 20.80 17.61
CA TYR A 115 4.41 19.80 18.67
C TYR A 115 5.83 19.55 19.21
N LYS A 116 5.90 19.08 20.47
CA LYS A 116 7.15 18.58 21.05
C LYS A 116 7.64 17.35 20.29
N ALA A 117 8.96 17.10 20.31
CA ALA A 117 9.60 15.97 19.65
C ALA A 117 8.92 14.61 19.94
N SER A 118 8.40 14.41 21.16
CA SER A 118 7.70 13.17 21.55
C SER A 118 6.43 12.87 20.75
N LEU A 119 5.79 13.87 20.16
CA LEU A 119 4.59 13.74 19.31
C LEU A 119 4.84 14.18 17.86
N GLN A 120 5.81 15.05 17.64
CA GLN A 120 6.13 15.64 16.34
C GLN A 120 6.31 14.57 15.26
N GLY A 121 7.07 13.50 15.53
CA GLY A 121 7.29 12.42 14.56
C GLY A 121 5.99 11.78 14.07
N ARG A 122 5.07 11.44 14.98
CA ARG A 122 3.75 10.89 14.61
C ARG A 122 2.94 11.89 13.80
N CYS A 123 2.95 13.17 14.18
CA CYS A 123 2.25 14.21 13.43
C CYS A 123 2.81 14.43 12.01
N LEU A 124 4.13 14.31 11.84
CA LEU A 124 4.79 14.40 10.53
C LEU A 124 4.38 13.23 9.62
N VAL A 125 4.36 11.99 10.15
CA VAL A 125 3.91 10.81 9.40
C VAL A 125 2.47 10.98 8.89
N ILE A 126 1.57 11.52 9.72
CA ILE A 126 0.20 11.86 9.29
C ILE A 126 0.26 12.85 8.12
N ALA A 127 1.02 13.94 8.24
CA ALA A 127 1.11 14.94 7.18
C ALA A 127 1.65 14.36 5.86
N TYR A 128 2.66 13.49 5.91
CA TYR A 128 3.24 12.84 4.74
C TYR A 128 2.28 11.86 4.06
N ALA A 129 1.53 11.08 4.84
CA ALA A 129 0.54 10.15 4.31
C ALA A 129 -0.62 10.90 3.64
N LEU A 130 -1.09 11.98 4.28
CA LEU A 130 -2.10 12.86 3.70
C LEU A 130 -1.59 13.52 2.42
N ALA A 131 -0.35 14.01 2.38
CA ALA A 131 0.24 14.64 1.20
C ALA A 131 0.12 13.74 -0.04
N THR A 132 0.53 12.48 0.09
CA THR A 132 0.46 11.51 -1.01
C THR A 132 -0.97 11.13 -1.37
N ALA A 133 -1.83 10.87 -0.37
CA ALA A 133 -3.22 10.50 -0.62
C ALA A 133 -4.04 11.64 -1.26
N GLU A 134 -3.75 12.89 -0.91
CA GLU A 134 -4.38 14.08 -1.48
C GLU A 134 -3.90 14.37 -2.91
N GLU A 135 -2.63 14.11 -3.21
CA GLU A 135 -2.11 14.13 -4.59
C GLU A 135 -2.80 13.08 -5.47
N ASN A 136 -2.91 11.84 -4.98
CA ASN A 136 -3.64 10.79 -5.68
C ASN A 136 -5.10 11.20 -5.95
N ALA A 137 -5.81 11.68 -4.93
CA ALA A 137 -7.21 12.10 -5.07
C ALA A 137 -7.41 13.31 -6.00
N SER A 138 -6.32 14.01 -6.34
CA SER A 138 -6.32 15.16 -7.25
C SER A 138 -5.75 14.83 -8.64
N GLY A 139 -5.44 13.56 -8.92
CA GLY A 139 -4.88 13.13 -10.22
C GLY A 139 -3.41 13.45 -10.41
N GLY A 140 -2.66 13.69 -9.32
CA GLY A 140 -1.21 13.86 -9.37
C GLY A 140 -0.48 12.55 -9.68
N GLN A 141 0.77 12.65 -10.12
CA GLN A 141 1.64 11.48 -10.26
C GLN A 141 1.93 10.89 -8.87
N ILE A 142 1.72 9.58 -8.72
CA ILE A 142 1.96 8.81 -7.49
C ILE A 142 2.60 7.46 -7.83
N VAL A 143 3.11 6.76 -6.81
CA VAL A 143 3.50 5.35 -6.92
C VAL A 143 2.49 4.49 -6.16
N THR A 144 2.02 3.41 -6.78
CA THR A 144 1.14 2.43 -6.13
C THR A 144 1.87 1.68 -5.01
N ALA A 145 1.24 1.51 -3.85
CA ALA A 145 1.85 0.79 -2.73
C ALA A 145 0.82 0.06 -1.83
N PRO A 146 0.20 -1.06 -2.27
CA PRO A 146 0.28 -1.64 -3.61
C PRO A 146 -0.78 -1.10 -4.57
N THR A 147 -1.71 -0.25 -4.12
CA THR A 147 -2.71 0.41 -4.98
C THR A 147 -2.62 1.92 -4.87
N CYS A 148 -3.34 2.64 -5.74
CA CYS A 148 -3.45 4.10 -5.65
C CYS A 148 -4.13 4.54 -4.34
N GLY A 149 -5.11 3.75 -3.84
CA GLY A 149 -5.87 4.06 -2.63
C GLY A 149 -5.07 3.96 -1.34
N SER A 150 -3.98 3.18 -1.33
CA SER A 150 -3.08 2.98 -0.18
C SER A 150 -1.67 3.56 -0.40
N ALA A 151 -1.47 4.31 -1.49
CA ALA A 151 -0.19 4.83 -1.94
C ALA A 151 0.55 5.73 -0.93
N GLY A 152 -0.14 6.30 0.07
CA GLY A 152 0.47 7.21 1.03
C GLY A 152 1.16 6.52 2.22
N ILE A 153 0.92 5.24 2.46
CA ILE A 153 1.36 4.55 3.69
C ILE A 153 2.87 4.31 3.70
N LEU A 154 3.34 3.53 2.72
CA LEU A 154 4.76 3.18 2.58
C LEU A 154 5.68 4.40 2.43
N PRO A 155 5.41 5.37 1.53
CA PRO A 155 6.29 6.53 1.39
C PRO A 155 6.29 7.42 2.63
N ALA A 156 5.16 7.58 3.34
CA ALA A 156 5.13 8.39 4.56
C ALA A 156 6.04 7.83 5.65
N VAL A 157 6.03 6.50 5.84
CA VAL A 157 6.91 5.82 6.79
C VAL A 157 8.37 5.98 6.37
N LEU A 158 8.72 5.65 5.12
CA LEU A 158 10.10 5.74 4.64
C LEU A 158 10.64 7.18 4.67
N PHE A 159 9.83 8.16 4.28
CA PHE A 159 10.23 9.57 4.27
C PHE A 159 10.46 10.09 5.69
N HIS A 160 9.60 9.69 6.63
CA HIS A 160 9.83 9.97 8.05
C HIS A 160 11.13 9.36 8.54
N LEU A 161 11.38 8.08 8.26
CA LEU A 161 12.62 7.40 8.67
C LEU A 161 13.87 8.04 8.04
N LYS A 162 13.81 8.44 6.76
CA LYS A 162 14.89 9.19 6.12
C LYS A 162 15.15 10.54 6.79
N LYS A 163 14.10 11.33 7.05
CA LYS A 163 14.24 12.73 7.53
C LYS A 163 14.46 12.84 9.05
N ASN A 164 13.94 11.91 9.84
CA ASN A 164 13.95 11.99 11.30
C ASN A 164 14.92 10.99 11.96
N HIS A 165 15.36 9.96 11.24
CA HIS A 165 16.32 8.97 11.72
C HIS A 165 17.59 8.89 10.86
N ASP A 166 17.74 9.77 9.86
CA ASP A 166 18.91 9.89 8.98
C ASP A 166 19.31 8.60 8.25
N PHE A 167 18.35 7.72 7.96
CA PHE A 167 18.60 6.55 7.12
C PHE A 167 18.95 6.95 5.68
N GLY A 168 20.05 6.40 5.16
CA GLY A 168 20.51 6.67 3.79
C GLY A 168 19.68 5.95 2.73
N ASP A 169 19.69 6.48 1.50
CA ASP A 169 18.84 5.99 0.40
C ASP A 169 19.12 4.51 0.06
N LYS A 170 20.37 4.06 0.11
CA LYS A 170 20.71 2.64 -0.09
C LYS A 170 19.98 1.70 0.87
N SER A 171 19.82 2.10 2.13
CA SER A 171 19.09 1.30 3.12
C SER A 171 17.58 1.35 2.87
N ILE A 172 17.05 2.51 2.47
CA ILE A 172 15.64 2.67 2.09
C ILE A 172 15.29 1.78 0.90
N ILE A 173 16.14 1.72 -0.13
CA ILE A 173 15.94 0.91 -1.32
C ILE A 173 15.93 -0.59 -0.97
N LYS A 174 16.86 -1.04 -0.11
CA LYS A 174 16.83 -2.41 0.42
C LYS A 174 15.56 -2.69 1.22
N ALA A 175 15.07 -1.73 1.99
CA ALA A 175 13.82 -1.85 2.74
C ALA A 175 12.59 -1.92 1.80
N LEU A 176 12.60 -1.16 0.70
CA LEU A 176 11.60 -1.23 -0.35
C LEU A 176 11.58 -2.61 -1.02
N ALA A 177 12.74 -3.21 -1.28
CA ALA A 177 12.82 -4.56 -1.83
C ALA A 177 12.13 -5.60 -0.92
N SER A 178 12.43 -5.58 0.38
CA SER A 178 11.77 -6.47 1.35
C SER A 178 10.27 -6.20 1.46
N ALA A 179 9.85 -4.93 1.45
CA ALA A 179 8.44 -4.58 1.44
C ALA A 179 7.72 -5.11 0.19
N ALA A 180 8.33 -4.98 -0.98
CA ALA A 180 7.80 -5.49 -2.24
C ALA A 180 7.64 -7.01 -2.23
N LEU A 181 8.61 -7.76 -1.66
CA LEU A 181 8.53 -9.21 -1.50
C LEU A 181 7.28 -9.63 -0.71
N PHE A 182 7.02 -8.99 0.44
CA PHE A 182 5.83 -9.27 1.26
C PHE A 182 4.53 -8.89 0.53
N GLY A 183 4.53 -7.74 -0.16
CA GLY A 183 3.40 -7.33 -1.01
C GLY A 183 3.11 -8.35 -2.13
N ASN A 184 4.16 -8.92 -2.73
CA ASN A 184 4.03 -9.94 -3.76
C ASN A 184 3.43 -11.24 -3.19
N ILE A 185 3.89 -11.72 -2.03
CA ILE A 185 3.31 -12.90 -1.37
C ILE A 185 1.83 -12.69 -1.04
N ILE A 186 1.43 -11.50 -0.55
CA ILE A 186 0.01 -11.20 -0.31
C ILE A 186 -0.78 -11.25 -1.61
N LYS A 187 -0.28 -10.63 -2.68
CA LYS A 187 -0.92 -10.65 -3.99
C LYS A 187 -1.08 -12.07 -4.54
N THR A 188 -0.04 -12.90 -4.45
CA THR A 188 -0.03 -14.28 -4.97
C THR A 188 -0.97 -15.21 -4.20
N ASN A 189 -1.00 -15.12 -2.88
CA ASN A 189 -1.74 -16.07 -2.03
C ASN A 189 -3.15 -15.60 -1.62
N ALA A 190 -3.46 -14.33 -1.88
CA ALA A 190 -4.75 -13.73 -1.61
C ALA A 190 -5.17 -12.81 -2.76
N SER A 191 -5.25 -11.51 -2.48
CA SER A 191 -5.49 -10.45 -3.45
C SER A 191 -5.12 -9.12 -2.81
N ILE A 192 -4.78 -8.15 -3.65
CA ILE A 192 -4.59 -6.75 -3.26
C ILE A 192 -5.72 -5.84 -3.78
N SER A 193 -6.76 -6.43 -4.37
CA SER A 193 -7.88 -5.70 -4.97
C SER A 193 -8.95 -5.39 -3.92
N GLY A 194 -9.30 -4.10 -3.79
CA GLY A 194 -10.41 -3.66 -2.95
C GLY A 194 -11.75 -4.29 -3.36
N ALA A 195 -11.93 -4.56 -4.65
CA ALA A 195 -13.09 -5.24 -5.20
C ALA A 195 -13.18 -6.73 -4.83
N GLU A 196 -12.06 -7.39 -4.54
CA GLU A 196 -12.04 -8.84 -4.25
C GLU A 196 -12.05 -9.12 -2.75
N VAL A 197 -11.19 -8.44 -2.00
CA VAL A 197 -10.96 -8.73 -0.57
C VAL A 197 -11.22 -7.53 0.34
N GLY A 198 -11.71 -6.40 -0.18
CA GLY A 198 -11.91 -5.19 0.60
C GLY A 198 -10.59 -4.43 0.85
N CYS A 199 -10.68 -3.36 1.65
CA CYS A 199 -9.57 -2.44 1.87
C CYS A 199 -8.46 -3.03 2.73
N GLN A 200 -8.70 -4.17 3.40
CA GLN A 200 -7.65 -4.99 4.01
C GLN A 200 -6.58 -5.43 2.97
N GLY A 201 -6.97 -5.72 1.72
CA GLY A 201 -6.03 -6.08 0.66
C GLY A 201 -5.22 -4.90 0.12
N GLU A 202 -5.70 -3.67 0.33
CA GLU A 202 -5.02 -2.46 -0.15
C GLU A 202 -4.25 -1.77 0.98
N VAL A 203 -4.97 -1.27 1.99
CA VAL A 203 -4.43 -0.53 3.14
C VAL A 203 -3.75 -1.49 4.12
N GLY A 204 -4.31 -2.68 4.35
CA GLY A 204 -3.68 -3.68 5.22
C GLY A 204 -2.35 -4.18 4.64
N THR A 205 -2.33 -4.51 3.35
CA THR A 205 -1.09 -4.85 2.62
C THR A 205 -0.06 -3.74 2.69
N ALA A 206 -0.44 -2.50 2.39
CA ALA A 206 0.45 -1.35 2.48
C ALA A 206 1.01 -1.13 3.90
N CYS A 207 0.18 -1.35 4.93
CA CYS A 207 0.59 -1.30 6.32
C CYS A 207 1.65 -2.37 6.63
N ALA A 208 1.45 -3.60 6.17
CA ALA A 208 2.39 -4.70 6.33
C ALA A 208 3.72 -4.42 5.61
N MET A 209 3.65 -3.96 4.36
CA MET A 209 4.81 -3.55 3.57
C MET A 209 5.63 -2.45 4.28
N ALA A 210 4.94 -1.44 4.83
CA ALA A 210 5.60 -0.36 5.57
C ALA A 210 6.20 -0.84 6.90
N ALA A 211 5.54 -1.78 7.60
CA ALA A 211 6.05 -2.38 8.83
C ALA A 211 7.33 -3.20 8.58
N VAL A 212 7.36 -3.98 7.49
CA VAL A 212 8.54 -4.73 7.02
C VAL A 212 9.71 -3.77 6.78
N ALA A 213 9.48 -2.73 5.97
CA ALA A 213 10.51 -1.78 5.64
C ALA A 213 11.06 -1.07 6.88
N ALA A 214 10.17 -0.61 7.77
CA ALA A 214 10.57 0.01 9.03
C ALA A 214 11.38 -0.97 9.89
N ASN A 215 10.89 -2.17 10.14
CA ASN A 215 11.56 -3.14 11.02
C ASN A 215 12.95 -3.53 10.51
N GLN A 216 13.10 -3.71 9.20
CA GLN A 216 14.41 -3.91 8.59
C GLN A 216 15.37 -2.73 8.82
N LEU A 217 14.90 -1.50 8.65
CA LEU A 217 15.73 -0.30 8.87
C LEU A 217 16.18 -0.16 10.33
N PHE A 218 15.34 -0.55 11.28
CA PHE A 218 15.69 -0.58 12.72
C PHE A 218 16.60 -1.75 13.10
N GLY A 219 16.96 -2.63 12.16
CA GLY A 219 17.86 -3.76 12.40
C GLY A 219 17.19 -4.97 13.03
N GLY A 220 15.88 -5.14 12.82
CA GLY A 220 15.16 -6.33 13.28
C GLY A 220 15.65 -7.61 12.63
N SER A 221 15.54 -8.73 13.36
CA SER A 221 15.81 -10.05 12.81
C SER A 221 14.78 -10.45 11.74
N PRO A 222 15.07 -11.44 10.88
CA PRO A 222 14.08 -11.94 9.92
C PRO A 222 12.72 -12.32 10.54
N GLN A 223 12.73 -12.86 11.76
CA GLN A 223 11.50 -13.18 12.51
C GLN A 223 10.78 -11.93 13.01
N GLN A 224 11.50 -10.91 13.49
CA GLN A 224 10.88 -9.64 13.89
C GLN A 224 10.28 -8.89 12.70
N ILE A 225 10.94 -8.94 11.53
CA ILE A 225 10.42 -8.33 10.30
C ILE A 225 9.10 -8.99 9.88
N GLU A 226 9.06 -10.32 9.88
CA GLU A 226 7.84 -11.07 9.58
C GLU A 226 6.75 -10.80 10.62
N TYR A 227 7.09 -10.74 11.91
CA TYR A 227 6.12 -10.45 12.96
C TYR A 227 5.55 -9.03 12.86
N ALA A 228 6.36 -8.05 12.49
CA ALA A 228 5.89 -6.70 12.23
C ALA A 228 4.87 -6.66 11.07
N ALA A 229 5.14 -7.41 10.00
CA ALA A 229 4.24 -7.55 8.85
C ALA A 229 2.91 -8.22 9.24
N GLU A 230 3.00 -9.27 10.05
CA GLU A 230 1.89 -10.05 10.56
C GLU A 230 0.91 -9.18 11.35
N MET A 231 1.37 -8.53 12.43
CA MET A 231 0.52 -7.65 13.24
C MET A 231 -0.07 -6.50 12.41
N ALA A 232 0.72 -5.94 11.50
CA ALA A 232 0.27 -4.86 10.64
C ALA A 232 -0.90 -5.28 9.75
N LEU A 233 -0.85 -6.49 9.18
CA LEU A 233 -1.95 -7.03 8.37
C LEU A 233 -3.13 -7.48 9.24
N GLU A 234 -2.85 -8.15 10.37
CA GLU A 234 -3.85 -8.68 11.31
C GLU A 234 -4.80 -7.57 11.79
N HIS A 235 -4.24 -6.41 12.14
CA HIS A 235 -4.98 -5.24 12.60
C HIS A 235 -5.86 -4.57 11.52
N HIS A 236 -5.87 -5.08 10.29
CA HIS A 236 -6.74 -4.62 9.21
C HIS A 236 -7.72 -5.70 8.73
N LEU A 237 -7.71 -6.91 9.30
CA LEU A 237 -8.62 -7.98 8.88
C LEU A 237 -10.09 -7.56 9.01
N GLY A 238 -10.87 -7.80 7.96
CA GLY A 238 -12.28 -7.44 7.85
C GLY A 238 -12.55 -6.01 7.36
N LEU A 239 -11.51 -5.22 7.04
CA LEU A 239 -11.71 -3.85 6.58
C LEU A 239 -12.36 -3.79 5.18
N THR A 240 -13.56 -3.23 5.12
CA THR A 240 -14.38 -3.07 3.91
C THR A 240 -13.88 -1.95 3.00
N CYS A 241 -14.21 -1.98 1.71
CA CYS A 241 -13.86 -0.93 0.73
C CYS A 241 -15.11 -0.26 0.17
N ASP A 242 -15.77 0.58 0.97
CA ASP A 242 -16.99 1.28 0.54
C ASP A 242 -16.84 2.80 0.73
N PRO A 243 -16.15 3.48 -0.20
CA PRO A 243 -15.87 4.90 -0.08
C PRO A 243 -17.07 5.77 -0.48
N ILE A 244 -17.13 6.97 0.09
CA ILE A 244 -18.24 7.91 -0.18
C ILE A 244 -18.26 8.29 -1.67
N CYS A 245 -19.43 8.17 -2.31
CA CYS A 245 -19.59 8.41 -3.75
C CYS A 245 -18.64 7.62 -4.67
N GLY A 246 -18.04 6.51 -4.20
CA GLY A 246 -17.05 5.77 -4.98
C GLY A 246 -15.71 6.49 -5.16
N LEU A 247 -15.47 7.58 -4.41
CA LEU A 247 -14.27 8.41 -4.58
C LEU A 247 -13.15 7.96 -3.64
N VAL A 248 -11.91 7.94 -4.13
CA VAL A 248 -10.71 7.63 -3.34
C VAL A 248 -10.33 8.84 -2.44
N GLN A 249 -11.24 9.22 -1.55
CA GLN A 249 -11.15 10.38 -0.67
C GLN A 249 -11.53 10.00 0.76
N ILE A 250 -12.77 9.64 1.00
CA ILE A 250 -13.28 9.29 2.34
C ILE A 250 -13.78 7.85 2.30
N PRO A 251 -13.31 6.95 3.19
CA PRO A 251 -12.31 7.15 4.24
C PRO A 251 -10.84 6.95 3.78
N CYS A 252 -10.58 6.83 2.48
CA CYS A 252 -9.27 6.45 1.93
C CYS A 252 -8.10 7.32 2.42
N ILE A 253 -8.26 8.65 2.41
CA ILE A 253 -7.19 9.59 2.78
C ILE A 253 -6.79 9.43 4.25
N GLU A 254 -7.75 9.33 5.17
CA GLU A 254 -7.44 9.14 6.59
C GLU A 254 -6.91 7.73 6.88
N ARG A 255 -7.40 6.70 6.19
CA ARG A 255 -6.89 5.33 6.32
C ARG A 255 -5.39 5.25 6.03
N ASN A 256 -4.87 6.02 5.07
CA ASN A 256 -3.42 6.09 4.82
C ASN A 256 -2.65 6.59 6.05
N ALA A 257 -3.13 7.66 6.69
CA ALA A 257 -2.46 8.21 7.88
C ALA A 257 -2.49 7.25 9.07
N PHE A 258 -3.65 6.63 9.34
CA PHE A 258 -3.77 5.68 10.45
C PHE A 258 -2.97 4.40 10.22
N ALA A 259 -2.95 3.88 9.00
CA ALA A 259 -2.16 2.70 8.66
C ALA A 259 -0.65 2.98 8.69
N ALA A 260 -0.19 4.16 8.27
CA ALA A 260 1.22 4.54 8.39
C ALA A 260 1.68 4.58 9.87
N LEU A 261 0.84 5.09 10.78
CA LEU A 261 1.12 5.04 12.21
C LEU A 261 1.08 3.61 12.76
N ARG A 262 0.11 2.80 12.32
CA ARG A 262 -0.02 1.40 12.74
C ARG A 262 1.20 0.57 12.31
N ALA A 263 1.76 0.83 11.13
CA ALA A 263 2.98 0.19 10.65
C ALA A 263 4.18 0.49 11.57
N LEU A 264 4.31 1.74 12.03
CA LEU A 264 5.35 2.11 13.00
C LEU A 264 5.10 1.52 14.39
N ASP A 265 3.84 1.41 14.82
CA ASP A 265 3.49 0.75 16.09
C ASP A 265 3.82 -0.76 16.03
N ALA A 266 3.52 -1.43 14.90
CA ALA A 266 3.85 -2.84 14.67
C ALA A 266 5.38 -3.05 14.65
N ASN A 267 6.12 -2.18 13.96
CA ASN A 267 7.59 -2.16 13.99
C ASN A 267 8.11 -2.04 15.44
N LEU A 268 7.63 -1.05 16.20
CA LEU A 268 8.06 -0.82 17.58
C LEU A 268 7.80 -2.05 18.45
N TYR A 269 6.63 -2.65 18.35
CA TYR A 269 6.30 -3.85 19.13
C TYR A 269 7.20 -5.03 18.77
N ALA A 270 7.37 -5.32 17.47
CA ALA A 270 8.20 -6.42 17.01
C ALA A 270 9.67 -6.26 17.42
N MET A 271 10.24 -5.04 17.31
CA MET A 271 11.61 -4.73 17.76
C MET A 271 11.84 -5.00 19.25
N MET A 272 10.81 -4.83 20.09
CA MET A 272 10.89 -5.08 21.53
C MET A 272 10.65 -6.55 21.91
N SER A 273 10.24 -7.38 20.95
CA SER A 273 10.00 -8.83 21.13
C SER A 273 11.22 -9.67 20.74
N ASP A 274 11.17 -10.98 20.96
CA ASP A 274 12.13 -11.94 20.43
C ASP A 274 11.75 -12.46 19.02
N GLY A 275 10.74 -11.85 18.38
CA GLY A 275 10.24 -12.23 17.06
C GLY A 275 9.39 -13.50 17.03
N LYS A 276 9.18 -14.19 18.16
CA LYS A 276 8.34 -15.40 18.21
C LYS A 276 6.89 -15.04 18.46
N HIS A 277 6.02 -15.69 17.70
CA HIS A 277 4.58 -15.56 17.84
C HIS A 277 3.87 -16.81 17.30
N LEU A 278 2.57 -16.94 17.57
CA LEU A 278 1.81 -18.16 17.27
C LEU A 278 1.17 -18.16 15.86
N VAL A 279 0.83 -16.97 15.38
CA VAL A 279 0.07 -16.77 14.16
C VAL A 279 1.03 -16.29 13.09
N SER A 280 1.50 -17.17 12.19
CA SER A 280 2.38 -16.74 11.11
C SER A 280 1.71 -15.76 10.16
N PHE A 281 2.50 -14.90 9.52
CA PHE A 281 2.07 -13.99 8.47
C PHE A 281 1.26 -14.72 7.39
N ASP A 282 1.68 -15.90 6.96
CA ASP A 282 0.96 -16.69 5.95
C ASP A 282 -0.45 -17.09 6.42
N LYS A 283 -0.66 -17.35 7.72
CA LYS A 283 -1.99 -17.59 8.28
C LYS A 283 -2.85 -16.33 8.24
N VAL A 284 -2.26 -15.16 8.50
CA VAL A 284 -2.97 -13.87 8.39
C VAL A 284 -3.34 -13.59 6.94
N VAL A 285 -2.44 -13.80 5.98
CA VAL A 285 -2.75 -13.68 4.53
C VAL A 285 -3.88 -14.61 4.11
N LYS A 286 -3.84 -15.87 4.55
CA LYS A 286 -4.92 -16.82 4.31
C LYS A 286 -6.23 -16.37 4.93
N THR A 287 -6.19 -15.85 6.15
CA THR A 287 -7.37 -15.32 6.85
C THR A 287 -7.94 -14.12 6.09
N MET A 288 -7.11 -13.19 5.63
CA MET A 288 -7.52 -12.06 4.79
C MET A 288 -8.23 -12.51 3.51
N ASN A 289 -7.73 -13.55 2.84
CA ASN A 289 -8.38 -14.10 1.65
C ASN A 289 -9.76 -14.68 1.97
N LEU A 290 -9.88 -15.45 3.06
CA LEU A 290 -11.15 -16.04 3.50
C LEU A 290 -12.15 -14.96 3.91
N THR A 291 -11.75 -14.00 4.76
CA THR A 291 -12.62 -12.88 5.16
C THR A 291 -13.04 -12.05 3.95
N GLY A 292 -12.14 -11.84 2.98
CA GLY A 292 -12.45 -11.15 1.73
C GLY A 292 -13.51 -11.85 0.89
N LYS A 293 -13.50 -13.19 0.85
CA LYS A 293 -14.54 -13.99 0.17
C LYS A 293 -15.88 -13.89 0.89
N ASP A 294 -15.86 -13.83 2.22
CA ASP A 294 -17.05 -13.75 3.07
C ASP A 294 -17.67 -12.34 3.10
N LEU A 295 -16.91 -11.30 2.73
CA LEU A 295 -17.42 -9.94 2.63
C LEU A 295 -18.52 -9.86 1.55
N PRO A 296 -19.73 -9.36 1.89
CA PRO A 296 -20.77 -9.10 0.91
C PRO A 296 -20.30 -8.10 -0.16
N SER A 297 -20.70 -8.32 -1.42
CA SER A 297 -20.29 -7.49 -2.57
C SER A 297 -20.58 -5.99 -2.39
N LEU A 298 -21.64 -5.65 -1.66
CA LEU A 298 -22.03 -4.27 -1.37
C LEU A 298 -21.09 -3.54 -0.39
N TYR A 299 -20.23 -4.26 0.33
CA TYR A 299 -19.20 -3.69 1.21
C TYR A 299 -17.77 -3.77 0.62
N LYS A 300 -17.68 -4.19 -0.65
CA LYS A 300 -16.46 -4.06 -1.45
C LYS A 300 -16.57 -2.80 -2.31
N GLU A 301 -15.68 -2.65 -3.29
CA GLU A 301 -15.50 -1.45 -4.14
C GLU A 301 -16.68 -1.15 -5.11
N THR A 302 -17.91 -1.53 -4.76
CA THR A 302 -19.11 -1.27 -5.56
C THR A 302 -19.76 0.08 -5.24
N ALA A 303 -19.42 0.70 -4.10
CA ALA A 303 -20.02 1.95 -3.61
C ALA A 303 -21.56 1.90 -3.51
N THR A 304 -22.11 0.71 -3.25
CA THR A 304 -23.56 0.47 -3.13
C THR A 304 -24.02 0.27 -1.69
N GLY A 305 -23.12 0.39 -0.71
CA GLY A 305 -23.38 0.12 0.70
C GLY A 305 -22.94 1.23 1.66
N GLY A 306 -22.73 0.83 2.92
CA GLY A 306 -22.03 1.57 3.98
C GLY A 306 -22.01 3.11 3.90
N LEU A 307 -20.81 3.69 3.84
CA LEU A 307 -20.62 5.14 3.78
C LEU A 307 -21.05 5.71 2.41
N ALA A 308 -21.01 4.91 1.35
CA ALA A 308 -21.37 5.36 0.02
C ALA A 308 -22.82 5.88 -0.05
N LEU A 309 -23.73 5.27 0.71
CA LEU A 309 -25.14 5.66 0.77
C LEU A 309 -25.41 6.96 1.56
N LEU A 310 -24.53 7.35 2.48
CA LEU A 310 -24.82 8.44 3.44
C LEU A 310 -24.76 9.86 2.85
N LYS A 311 -24.27 10.05 1.63
CA LYS A 311 -24.32 11.36 0.94
C LYS A 311 -25.60 11.55 0.11
N SER A 312 -26.46 10.54 0.04
CA SER A 312 -27.78 10.62 -0.61
C SER A 312 -28.73 11.55 0.12
N GLU A 313 -28.47 11.82 1.39
CA GLU A 313 -29.24 12.74 2.22
C GLU A 313 -28.84 14.17 1.89
N LYS A 314 -29.54 14.76 0.92
CA LYS A 314 -29.61 16.20 0.68
C LYS A 314 -30.80 16.80 1.39
#